data_AF-A0AA88I9Z9-F1
#
_entry.id   AF-A0AA88I9Z9-F1
#
_cell.length_a   1.000
_cell.length_b   1.000
_cell.length_c   1.000
_cell.angle_alpha   90.00
_cell.angle_beta   90.00
_cell.angle_gamma   90.00
#
_symmetry.space_group_name_H-M   'P 1'
#
loop_
_entity.id
_entity.type
_entity.pdbx_description
1 polymer ?
#
loop_
_entity_poly.entity_id
_entity_poly.type
_entity_poly.pdbx_seq_one_letter_code
_entity_poly.pdbx_strand_id
1 'polypeptide(L)'
;MAFAVHWEEHFEVIKGQLAEIVNDAQFANIRIICDDGAVAINSFVLRVLGSFKTDQAFNSQTSITLKGSKLENVYNILRVACTGEVLVAKEHVPNLITAASFLDAKVIVDALKNFKPGHALRFQWKNHYVDMKNYLDKSMTDENQCDVTFRTRNGVIHSHKAVLSACSGYLHSLFLELPQKSPVHLEIVDTDLESLTKVLDFCHNGEVKVITPCADIRDIAKALDVSELHVALNSIDQEAEIIEKPIVHVISEVANQEKTFGSFVGSGFFSDIIISAGGKYVKAHRVILSSFSPKFGEIFKKISAREAVLFFTKNTHSEILGVIDYIYKGRAAIEGTETQVRALLSEWIALDLLPVSQLIQDENVSGLPLIGGEAR
;
A
#
# COMPACT_ATOMS: atom_id res chain seq x y z
N MET A 1 -5.41 -17.20 -23.94
CA MET A 1 -6.69 -17.74 -23.42
C MET A 1 -7.16 -16.83 -22.29
N ALA A 2 -8.46 -16.61 -22.09
CA ALA A 2 -8.96 -15.74 -21.03
C ALA A 2 -9.31 -16.56 -19.78
N PHE A 3 -8.87 -16.11 -18.62
CA PHE A 3 -9.12 -16.72 -17.32
C PHE A 3 -9.73 -15.70 -16.38
N ALA A 4 -10.59 -16.16 -15.46
CA ALA A 4 -11.15 -15.33 -14.40
C ALA A 4 -10.61 -15.83 -13.06
N VAL A 5 -9.89 -14.98 -12.36
CA VAL A 5 -9.37 -15.22 -11.02
C VAL A 5 -10.37 -14.63 -10.02
N HIS A 6 -10.72 -15.39 -8.99
CA HIS A 6 -11.67 -14.99 -7.96
C HIS A 6 -11.08 -15.25 -6.56
N TRP A 7 -11.35 -14.35 -5.63
CA TRP A 7 -10.96 -14.44 -4.23
C TRP A 7 -12.22 -14.49 -3.36
N GLU A 8 -12.58 -15.69 -2.91
CA GLU A 8 -13.85 -15.94 -2.21
C GLU A 8 -13.99 -15.16 -0.90
N GLU A 9 -12.91 -15.04 -0.12
CA GLU A 9 -12.89 -14.38 1.19
C GLU A 9 -12.55 -12.87 1.12
N HIS A 10 -12.39 -12.31 -0.09
CA HIS A 10 -11.94 -10.93 -0.31
C HIS A 10 -12.68 -9.90 0.55
N PHE A 11 -14.01 -9.97 0.57
CA PHE A 11 -14.81 -9.00 1.31
C PHE A 11 -14.66 -9.12 2.82
N GLU A 12 -14.49 -10.33 3.35
CA GLU A 12 -14.26 -10.54 4.78
C GLU A 12 -12.91 -9.95 5.21
N VAL A 13 -11.88 -10.10 4.37
CA VAL A 13 -10.56 -9.48 4.58
C VAL A 13 -10.65 -7.96 4.60
N ILE A 14 -11.37 -7.36 3.63
CA ILE A 14 -11.59 -5.90 3.59
C ILE A 14 -12.30 -5.40 4.85
N LYS A 15 -13.36 -6.09 5.31
CA LYS A 15 -14.07 -5.72 6.54
C LYS A 15 -13.17 -5.80 7.77
N GLY A 16 -12.36 -6.86 7.88
CA GLY A 16 -11.39 -7.04 8.95
C GLY A 16 -10.41 -5.87 9.03
N GLN A 17 -9.79 -5.52 7.90
CA GLN A 17 -8.85 -4.41 7.83
C GLN A 17 -9.51 -3.06 8.18
N LEU A 18 -10.72 -2.81 7.70
CA LEU A 18 -11.44 -1.57 8.02
C LEU A 18 -11.73 -1.45 9.52
N ALA A 19 -12.05 -2.58 10.18
CA ALA A 19 -12.25 -2.59 11.63
C ALA A 19 -10.95 -2.25 12.39
N GLU A 20 -9.80 -2.78 11.96
CA GLU A 20 -8.49 -2.44 12.53
C GLU A 20 -8.14 -0.97 12.32
N ILE A 21 -8.35 -0.44 11.12
CA ILE A 21 -8.14 0.97 10.78
C ILE A 21 -8.93 1.89 11.73
N VAL A 22 -10.17 1.52 12.07
CA VAL A 22 -11.00 2.27 13.03
C VAL A 22 -10.47 2.17 14.45
N ASN A 23 -10.03 0.98 14.88
CA ASN A 23 -9.60 0.75 16.26
C ASN A 23 -8.25 1.41 16.56
N ASP A 24 -7.31 1.36 15.62
CA ASP A 24 -5.93 1.85 15.80
C ASP A 24 -5.69 3.25 15.21
N ALA A 25 -6.75 3.90 14.71
CA ALA A 25 -6.69 5.21 14.06
C ALA A 25 -5.66 5.28 12.91
N GLN A 26 -5.45 4.16 12.21
CA GLN A 26 -4.55 4.12 11.06
C GLN A 26 -5.12 4.95 9.91
N PHE A 27 -4.25 5.60 9.14
CA PHE A 27 -4.64 6.46 8.02
C PHE A 27 -5.64 7.56 8.40
N ALA A 28 -5.72 7.94 9.68
CA ALA A 28 -6.70 8.90 10.13
C ALA A 28 -6.42 10.30 9.56
N ASN A 29 -7.45 10.86 8.91
CA ASN A 29 -7.41 12.18 8.29
C ASN A 29 -8.48 13.13 8.85
N ILE A 30 -9.39 12.62 9.70
CA ILE A 30 -10.43 13.41 10.34
C ILE A 30 -10.57 13.05 11.81
N ARG A 31 -10.87 14.06 12.64
CA ARG A 31 -11.12 13.89 14.07
C ARG A 31 -12.57 14.17 14.43
N ILE A 32 -13.29 13.20 14.98
CA ILE A 32 -14.63 13.41 15.53
C ILE A 32 -14.49 13.74 17.01
N ILE A 33 -15.04 14.89 17.41
CA ILE A 33 -15.02 15.40 18.79
C ILE A 33 -16.43 15.26 19.36
N CYS A 34 -16.52 14.59 20.51
CA CYS A 34 -17.72 14.31 21.27
C CYS A 34 -17.67 15.02 22.63
N ASP A 35 -18.74 14.91 23.43
CA ASP A 35 -18.80 15.57 24.75
C ASP A 35 -17.81 14.95 25.76
N ASP A 36 -17.47 13.68 25.59
CA ASP A 36 -16.64 12.88 26.51
C ASP A 36 -15.28 12.46 25.92
N GLY A 37 -14.93 12.92 24.71
CA GLY A 37 -13.66 12.57 24.09
C GLY A 37 -13.60 12.88 22.59
N ALA A 38 -12.58 12.35 21.92
CA ALA A 38 -12.45 12.45 20.47
C ALA A 38 -11.84 11.18 19.89
N VAL A 39 -12.24 10.83 18.66
CA VAL A 39 -11.69 9.71 17.89
C VAL A 39 -11.11 10.23 16.58
N ALA A 40 -9.93 9.75 16.21
CA ALA A 40 -9.33 9.99 14.91
C ALA A 40 -9.65 8.80 14.01
N ILE A 41 -10.16 9.05 12.80
CA ILE A 41 -10.55 8.00 11.86
C ILE A 41 -10.16 8.40 10.44
N ASN A 42 -10.16 7.41 9.54
CA ASN A 42 -10.14 7.68 8.11
C ASN A 42 -11.57 8.05 7.64
N SER A 43 -11.69 9.18 6.94
CA SER A 43 -12.95 9.70 6.41
C SER A 43 -13.65 8.72 5.46
N PHE A 44 -12.90 7.80 4.83
CA PHE A 44 -13.41 6.71 4.02
C PHE A 44 -14.51 5.91 4.75
N VAL A 45 -14.30 5.60 6.03
CA VAL A 45 -15.25 4.81 6.84
C VAL A 45 -16.59 5.52 7.01
N LEU A 46 -16.58 6.85 7.14
CA LEU A 46 -17.82 7.64 7.25
C LEU A 46 -18.62 7.64 5.95
N ARG A 47 -17.94 7.64 4.80
CA ARG A 47 -18.59 7.70 3.50
C ARG A 47 -19.28 6.39 3.12
N VAL A 48 -18.84 5.27 3.69
CA VAL A 48 -19.56 3.99 3.59
C VAL A 48 -20.99 4.11 4.16
N LEU A 49 -21.19 4.88 5.23
CA LEU A 49 -22.49 5.01 5.91
C LEU A 49 -23.57 5.76 5.12
N GLY A 50 -23.20 6.45 4.02
CA GLY A 50 -24.14 7.17 3.18
C GLY A 50 -23.56 8.45 2.58
N SER A 51 -24.45 9.35 2.15
CA SER A 51 -24.14 10.67 1.58
C SER A 51 -23.61 11.65 2.64
N PHE A 52 -22.65 11.24 3.46
CA PHE A 52 -22.02 12.13 4.41
C PHE A 52 -21.23 13.17 3.63
N LYS A 53 -21.94 14.28 3.35
CA LYS A 53 -21.60 15.41 2.49
C LYS A 53 -20.42 15.15 1.55
N THR A 54 -20.76 14.77 0.32
CA THR A 54 -19.93 15.00 -0.87
C THR A 54 -19.66 16.50 -1.12
N ASP A 55 -19.89 17.39 -0.15
CA ASP A 55 -19.54 18.80 -0.21
C ASP A 55 -18.03 18.93 -0.11
N GLN A 56 -17.41 19.70 -1.01
CA GLN A 56 -15.99 20.08 -0.94
C GLN A 56 -15.55 20.62 0.44
N ALA A 57 -16.49 21.15 1.24
CA ALA A 57 -16.25 21.58 2.61
C ALA A 57 -15.84 20.44 3.56
N PHE A 58 -16.30 19.20 3.33
CA PHE A 58 -15.93 18.05 4.15
C PHE A 58 -14.52 17.55 3.85
N ASN A 59 -14.12 17.56 2.57
CA ASN A 59 -12.77 17.19 2.15
C ASN A 59 -11.67 18.09 2.75
N SER A 60 -12.04 19.30 3.16
CA SER A 60 -11.14 20.25 3.83
C SER A 60 -11.28 20.25 5.36
N GLN A 61 -12.27 19.56 5.92
CA GLN A 61 -12.46 19.46 7.37
C GLN A 61 -11.53 18.40 7.97
N THR A 62 -10.67 18.85 8.88
CA THR A 62 -9.82 17.98 9.70
C THR A 62 -10.50 17.55 11.00
N SER A 63 -11.65 18.14 11.35
CA SER A 63 -12.42 17.78 12.53
C SER A 63 -13.92 18.05 12.40
N ILE A 64 -14.73 17.21 13.05
CA ILE A 64 -16.18 17.34 13.20
C ILE A 64 -16.51 17.39 14.70
N THR A 65 -17.41 18.27 15.13
CA THR A 65 -17.90 18.28 16.52
C THR A 65 -19.34 17.79 16.59
N LEU A 66 -19.57 16.73 17.37
CA LEU A 66 -20.88 16.11 17.63
C LEU A 66 -21.32 16.42 19.06
N LYS A 67 -21.85 17.62 19.28
CA LYS A 67 -22.39 18.03 20.58
C LYS A 67 -23.59 17.17 20.96
N GLY A 68 -23.67 16.74 22.23
CA GLY A 68 -24.75 15.89 22.72
C GLY A 68 -24.56 14.40 22.40
N SER A 69 -23.38 14.00 21.90
CA SER A 69 -23.05 12.62 21.57
C SER A 69 -21.83 12.16 22.36
N LYS A 70 -21.90 10.93 22.87
CA LYS A 70 -20.78 10.21 23.50
C LYS A 70 -19.96 9.42 22.48
N LEU A 71 -18.70 9.19 22.80
CA LEU A 71 -17.75 8.46 21.94
C LEU A 71 -18.21 7.03 21.63
N GLU A 72 -18.82 6.34 22.60
CA GLU A 72 -19.37 4.98 22.43
C GLU A 72 -20.38 4.90 21.27
N ASN A 73 -21.22 5.93 21.10
CA ASN A 73 -22.20 5.95 20.01
C ASN A 73 -21.52 6.11 18.64
N VAL A 74 -20.45 6.89 18.57
CA VAL A 74 -19.65 7.04 17.35
C VAL A 74 -18.98 5.72 17.01
N TYR A 75 -18.36 5.03 17.97
CA TYR A 75 -17.78 3.71 17.73
C TYR A 75 -18.80 2.67 17.28
N ASN A 76 -20.02 2.69 17.83
CA ASN A 76 -21.10 1.82 17.39
C ASN A 76 -21.50 2.09 15.92
N ILE A 77 -21.55 3.35 15.51
CA ILE A 77 -21.83 3.74 14.11
C ILE A 77 -20.70 3.32 13.18
N LEU A 78 -19.45 3.55 13.57
CA LEU A 78 -18.28 3.13 12.81
C LEU A 78 -18.20 1.61 12.68
N ARG A 79 -18.54 0.88 13.75
CA ARG A 79 -18.64 -0.58 13.72
C ARG A 79 -19.66 -1.03 12.69
N VAL A 80 -20.86 -0.43 12.66
CA VAL A 80 -21.85 -0.72 11.60
C VAL A 80 -21.29 -0.45 10.21
N ALA A 81 -20.53 0.62 10.01
CA ALA A 81 -19.90 0.92 8.72
C ALA A 81 -18.97 -0.20 8.25
N CYS A 82 -18.15 -0.74 9.16
CA CYS A 82 -17.16 -1.77 8.85
C CYS A 82 -17.75 -3.18 8.79
N THR A 83 -18.61 -3.55 9.73
CA THR A 83 -19.06 -4.94 9.93
C THR A 83 -20.49 -5.19 9.46
N GLY A 84 -21.26 -4.14 9.20
CA GLY A 84 -22.68 -4.22 8.88
C GLY A 84 -23.57 -4.54 10.09
N GLU A 85 -23.04 -4.69 11.30
CA GLU A 85 -23.85 -5.01 12.48
C GLU A 85 -23.33 -4.40 13.77
N VAL A 86 -24.26 -4.18 14.71
CA VAL A 86 -23.93 -3.73 16.07
C VAL A 86 -24.94 -4.26 17.07
N LEU A 87 -24.48 -4.53 18.28
CA LEU A 87 -25.30 -4.85 19.44
C LEU A 87 -25.26 -3.67 20.42
N VAL A 88 -26.42 -3.09 20.70
CA VAL A 88 -26.52 -1.89 21.54
C VAL A 88 -27.57 -2.09 22.63
N ALA A 89 -27.25 -1.66 23.84
CA ALA A 89 -28.19 -1.63 24.97
C ALA A 89 -29.33 -0.64 24.68
N LYS A 90 -30.55 -0.96 25.12
CA LYS A 90 -31.76 -0.21 24.72
C LYS A 90 -31.72 1.26 25.15
N GLU A 91 -31.20 1.51 26.33
CA GLU A 91 -30.98 2.82 26.92
C GLU A 91 -30.08 3.73 26.06
N HIS A 92 -29.23 3.15 25.21
CA HIS A 92 -28.32 3.89 24.33
C HIS A 92 -28.87 4.12 22.91
N VAL A 93 -29.97 3.46 22.53
CA VAL A 93 -30.55 3.56 21.18
C VAL A 93 -30.95 4.99 20.79
N PRO A 94 -31.61 5.82 21.63
CA PRO A 94 -31.93 7.20 21.26
C PRO A 94 -30.68 8.02 20.94
N ASN A 95 -29.61 7.87 21.73
CA ASN A 95 -28.36 8.59 21.52
C ASN A 95 -27.63 8.12 20.25
N LEU A 96 -27.74 6.82 19.93
CA LEU A 96 -27.26 6.26 18.67
C LEU A 96 -28.00 6.86 17.46
N ILE A 97 -29.32 7.02 17.52
CA ILE A 97 -30.12 7.66 16.46
C ILE A 97 -29.71 9.12 16.29
N THR A 98 -29.49 9.85 17.39
CA THR A 98 -29.01 11.23 17.35
C THR A 98 -27.65 11.32 16.65
N ALA A 99 -26.66 10.52 17.08
CA ALA A 99 -25.34 10.49 16.47
C ALA A 99 -25.39 10.07 14.99
N ALA A 100 -26.22 9.07 14.64
CA ALA A 100 -26.41 8.61 13.27
C ALA A 100 -27.05 9.69 12.39
N SER A 101 -28.00 10.47 12.93
CA SER A 101 -28.61 11.59 12.21
C SER A 101 -27.61 12.72 11.95
N PHE A 102 -26.74 13.02 12.91
CA PHE A 102 -25.65 13.98 12.70
C PHE A 102 -24.65 13.50 11.66
N LEU A 103 -24.36 12.19 11.63
CA LEU A 103 -23.45 11.55 10.69
C LEU A 103 -24.12 11.16 9.35
N ASP A 104 -25.33 11.67 9.05
CA ASP A 104 -26.16 11.32 7.88
C ASP A 104 -26.23 9.81 7.57
N ALA A 105 -26.12 8.96 8.61
CA ALA A 105 -26.15 7.52 8.49
C ALA A 105 -27.60 7.02 8.37
N LYS A 106 -28.27 7.39 7.27
CA LYS A 106 -29.71 7.13 7.03
C LYS A 106 -30.07 5.66 7.20
N VAL A 107 -29.19 4.75 6.78
CA VAL A 107 -29.39 3.31 6.95
C VAL A 107 -29.64 2.90 8.41
N ILE A 108 -28.93 3.55 9.33
CA ILE A 108 -29.09 3.35 10.77
C ILE A 108 -30.36 4.07 11.24
N VAL A 109 -30.53 5.34 10.90
CA VAL A 109 -31.68 6.14 11.37
C VAL A 109 -32.99 5.48 10.94
N ASP A 110 -33.15 5.11 9.67
CA ASP A 110 -34.37 4.52 9.12
C ASP A 110 -34.72 3.17 9.75
N ALA A 111 -33.72 2.34 10.02
CA ALA A 111 -33.93 1.06 10.68
C ALA A 111 -34.34 1.20 12.15
N LEU A 112 -33.89 2.27 12.82
CA LEU A 112 -34.13 2.51 14.23
C LEU A 112 -35.35 3.39 14.53
N LYS A 113 -35.91 4.10 13.54
CA LYS A 113 -37.10 4.98 13.69
C LYS A 113 -38.33 4.29 14.29
N ASN A 114 -38.53 2.99 14.04
CA ASN A 114 -39.71 2.23 14.47
C ASN A 114 -39.44 1.31 15.66
N PHE A 115 -38.33 1.51 16.37
CA PHE A 115 -37.90 0.59 17.41
C PHE A 115 -38.77 0.65 18.67
N LYS A 116 -39.17 -0.52 19.19
CA LYS A 116 -39.98 -0.65 20.42
C LYS A 116 -39.10 -0.92 21.66
N PRO A 117 -39.43 -0.38 22.85
CA PRO A 117 -38.72 -0.65 24.12
C PRO A 117 -38.72 -2.14 24.55
N GLY A 118 -37.81 -2.59 25.43
CA GLY A 118 -37.57 -4.02 25.86
C GLY A 118 -36.08 -4.48 25.94
N HIS A 119 -35.72 -5.70 25.45
CA HIS A 119 -34.34 -6.25 25.42
C HIS A 119 -33.36 -5.58 24.43
N ALA A 120 -32.04 -5.81 24.59
CA ALA A 120 -30.95 -5.28 23.75
C ALA A 120 -31.22 -5.41 22.24
N LEU A 121 -30.74 -4.43 21.47
CA LEU A 121 -30.96 -4.35 20.04
C LEU A 121 -29.76 -4.88 19.26
N ARG A 122 -29.99 -5.90 18.43
CA ARG A 122 -29.06 -6.26 17.35
C ARG A 122 -29.53 -5.60 16.06
N PHE A 123 -28.75 -4.65 15.55
CA PHE A 123 -28.94 -4.07 14.23
C PHE A 123 -28.10 -4.83 13.21
N GLN A 124 -28.69 -5.15 12.06
CA GLN A 124 -28.02 -5.75 10.92
C GLN A 124 -28.39 -5.00 9.64
N TRP A 125 -27.38 -4.55 8.91
CA TRP A 125 -27.52 -3.89 7.62
C TRP A 125 -27.66 -4.94 6.52
N LYS A 126 -28.90 -5.16 6.08
CA LYS A 126 -29.27 -6.22 5.11
C LYS A 126 -28.43 -6.27 3.83
N ASN A 127 -28.11 -5.11 3.25
CA ASN A 127 -27.39 -4.99 1.97
C ASN A 127 -25.98 -4.41 2.13
N HIS A 128 -25.36 -4.55 3.32
CA HIS A 128 -24.07 -3.94 3.65
C HIS A 128 -22.99 -4.21 2.58
N TYR A 129 -22.85 -5.46 2.15
CA TYR A 129 -21.92 -5.85 1.09
C TYR A 129 -22.13 -5.05 -0.20
N VAL A 130 -23.37 -5.06 -0.70
CA VAL A 130 -23.73 -4.41 -1.97
C VAL A 130 -23.52 -2.90 -1.88
N ASP A 131 -23.91 -2.30 -0.76
CA ASP A 131 -23.79 -0.86 -0.55
C ASP A 131 -22.32 -0.43 -0.42
N MET A 132 -21.50 -1.19 0.33
CA MET A 132 -20.06 -0.94 0.46
C MET A 132 -19.34 -1.11 -0.88
N LYS A 133 -19.64 -2.16 -1.64
CA LYS A 133 -19.07 -2.39 -2.97
C LYS A 133 -19.42 -1.26 -3.93
N ASN A 134 -20.70 -0.88 -4.01
CA ASN A 134 -21.15 0.24 -4.83
C ASN A 134 -20.47 1.56 -4.44
N TYR A 135 -20.18 1.78 -3.16
CA TYR A 135 -19.43 2.94 -2.70
C TYR A 135 -17.96 2.87 -3.15
N LEU A 136 -17.29 1.74 -2.94
CA LEU A 136 -15.91 1.50 -3.39
C LEU A 136 -15.75 1.76 -4.89
N ASP A 137 -16.61 1.16 -5.71
CA ASP A 137 -16.59 1.31 -7.17
C ASP A 137 -16.74 2.78 -7.59
N LYS A 138 -17.65 3.53 -6.96
CA LYS A 138 -17.85 4.96 -7.23
C LYS A 138 -16.65 5.80 -6.76
N SER A 139 -16.14 5.53 -5.56
CA SER A 139 -15.03 6.30 -4.97
C SER A 139 -13.74 6.20 -5.77
N MET A 140 -13.50 5.06 -6.44
CA MET A 140 -12.38 4.87 -7.36
C MET A 140 -12.42 5.80 -8.58
N THR A 141 -13.59 6.30 -8.95
CA THR A 141 -13.77 7.22 -10.11
C THR A 141 -13.65 8.70 -9.74
N ASP A 142 -13.59 9.04 -8.44
CA ASP A 142 -13.44 10.39 -7.93
C ASP A 142 -12.13 10.53 -7.16
N GLU A 143 -11.14 11.18 -7.78
CA GLU A 143 -9.80 11.39 -7.21
C GLU A 143 -9.82 12.04 -5.82
N ASN A 144 -10.86 12.83 -5.49
CA ASN A 144 -10.99 13.48 -4.19
C ASN A 144 -11.39 12.52 -3.05
N GLN A 145 -11.63 11.26 -3.38
CA GLN A 145 -11.97 10.21 -2.42
C GLN A 145 -10.85 9.20 -2.23
N CYS A 146 -9.80 9.29 -3.06
CA CYS A 146 -8.64 8.42 -3.01
C CYS A 146 -7.49 9.09 -2.25
N ASP A 147 -6.72 8.27 -1.53
CA ASP A 147 -5.55 8.70 -0.75
C ASP A 147 -4.25 8.03 -1.23
N VAL A 148 -4.31 7.27 -2.34
CA VAL A 148 -3.16 6.76 -3.09
C VAL A 148 -3.31 7.10 -4.56
N THR A 149 -2.21 7.50 -5.18
CA THR A 149 -2.11 7.75 -6.61
C THR A 149 -0.94 6.94 -7.17
N PHE A 150 -1.23 6.02 -8.07
CA PHE A 150 -0.23 5.30 -8.83
C PHE A 150 -0.03 6.00 -10.16
N ARG A 151 1.22 6.24 -10.53
CA ARG A 151 1.59 6.80 -11.82
C ARG A 151 2.48 5.81 -12.55
N THR A 152 2.13 5.56 -13.81
CA THR A 152 2.90 4.75 -14.74
C THR A 152 3.44 5.65 -15.85
N ARG A 153 4.16 5.08 -16.83
CA ARG A 153 4.62 5.83 -18.00
C ARG A 153 3.47 6.40 -18.84
N ASN A 154 2.31 5.73 -18.86
CA ASN A 154 1.21 6.01 -19.77
C ASN A 154 -0.08 6.50 -19.07
N GLY A 155 -0.07 6.69 -17.75
CA GLY A 155 -1.20 7.33 -17.07
C GLY A 155 -1.14 7.26 -15.55
N VAL A 156 -2.28 7.55 -14.94
CA VAL A 156 -2.46 7.63 -13.49
C VAL A 156 -3.72 6.86 -13.11
N ILE A 157 -3.67 6.16 -11.99
CA ILE A 157 -4.82 5.50 -11.37
C ILE A 157 -4.84 5.81 -9.87
N HIS A 158 -6.03 6.08 -9.34
CA HIS A 158 -6.23 6.42 -7.93
C HIS A 158 -6.77 5.22 -7.16
N SER A 159 -6.47 5.14 -5.86
CA SER A 159 -6.90 4.03 -5.01
C SER A 159 -6.94 4.43 -3.53
N HIS A 160 -7.30 3.47 -2.68
CA HIS A 160 -7.49 3.62 -1.24
C HIS A 160 -6.44 2.85 -0.46
N LYS A 161 -5.71 3.51 0.45
CA LYS A 161 -4.74 2.88 1.37
C LYS A 161 -5.41 1.74 2.14
N ALA A 162 -6.63 1.95 2.61
CA ALA A 162 -7.38 0.99 3.41
C ALA A 162 -7.63 -0.33 2.66
N VAL A 163 -8.10 -0.25 1.41
CA VAL A 163 -8.37 -1.43 0.57
C VAL A 163 -7.06 -2.15 0.25
N LEU A 164 -6.05 -1.41 -0.20
CA LEU A 164 -4.76 -1.98 -0.58
C LEU A 164 -4.03 -2.62 0.60
N SER A 165 -4.16 -2.04 1.79
CA SER A 165 -3.59 -2.60 3.03
C SER A 165 -4.24 -3.93 3.42
N ALA A 166 -5.54 -4.10 3.13
CA ALA A 166 -6.23 -5.37 3.37
C ALA A 166 -5.74 -6.46 2.42
N CYS A 167 -5.44 -6.09 1.18
CA CYS A 167 -4.98 -7.01 0.15
C CYS A 167 -3.46 -7.27 0.16
N SER A 168 -2.70 -6.49 0.93
CA SER A 168 -1.23 -6.57 0.98
C SER A 168 -0.70 -6.01 2.30
N GLY A 169 -0.20 -6.91 3.16
CA GLY A 169 0.48 -6.54 4.40
C GLY A 169 1.77 -5.74 4.16
N TYR A 170 2.37 -5.92 2.98
CA TYR A 170 3.47 -5.09 2.51
C TYR A 170 3.04 -3.64 2.28
N LEU A 171 1.97 -3.41 1.51
CA LEU A 171 1.46 -2.06 1.25
C LEU A 171 0.97 -1.40 2.54
N HIS A 172 0.34 -2.16 3.44
CA HIS A 172 0.01 -1.71 4.78
C HIS A 172 1.24 -1.14 5.50
N SER A 173 2.31 -1.94 5.61
CA SER A 173 3.55 -1.54 6.29
C SER A 173 4.21 -0.33 5.61
N LEU A 174 4.24 -0.31 4.27
CA LEU A 174 4.77 0.81 3.50
C LEU A 174 3.98 2.11 3.74
N PHE A 175 2.65 2.05 3.78
CA PHE A 175 1.83 3.24 3.99
C PHE A 175 1.93 3.79 5.42
N LEU A 176 2.30 2.98 6.41
CA LEU A 176 2.59 3.45 7.77
C LEU A 176 3.91 4.22 7.85
N GLU A 177 4.90 3.88 7.02
CA GLU A 177 6.17 4.62 6.92
C GLU A 177 6.04 5.98 6.23
N LEU A 178 4.96 6.18 5.47
CA LEU A 178 4.72 7.39 4.71
C LEU A 178 3.90 8.42 5.52
N PRO A 179 4.07 9.71 5.25
CA PRO A 179 3.28 10.73 5.93
C PRO A 179 1.78 10.58 5.71
N GLN A 180 1.06 10.63 6.82
CA GLN A 180 -0.37 10.30 6.88
C GLN A 180 -1.27 11.38 6.22
N LYS A 181 -0.78 12.62 6.11
CA LYS A 181 -1.60 13.80 5.74
C LYS A 181 -1.64 14.14 4.25
N SER A 182 -0.97 13.38 3.40
CA SER A 182 -0.91 13.66 1.96
C SER A 182 -1.25 12.40 1.14
N PRO A 183 -1.83 12.57 -0.06
CA PRO A 183 -2.00 11.45 -0.97
C PRO A 183 -0.63 10.83 -1.26
N VAL A 184 -0.56 9.52 -1.13
CA VAL A 184 0.68 8.78 -1.40
C VAL A 184 0.87 8.67 -2.91
N HIS A 185 2.03 9.08 -3.41
CA HIS A 185 2.37 8.96 -4.82
C HIS A 185 3.32 7.78 -5.04
N LEU A 186 2.85 6.79 -5.78
CA LEU A 186 3.58 5.58 -6.14
C LEU A 186 3.94 5.64 -7.62
N GLU A 187 5.23 5.68 -7.92
CA GLU A 187 5.76 5.74 -9.27
C GLU A 187 6.15 4.34 -9.72
N ILE A 188 5.34 3.74 -10.58
CA ILE A 188 5.51 2.36 -11.03
C ILE A 188 6.35 2.34 -12.30
N VAL A 189 7.53 1.73 -12.22
CA VAL A 189 8.50 1.67 -13.32
C VAL A 189 8.21 0.48 -14.22
N ASP A 190 8.44 0.66 -15.52
CA ASP A 190 8.38 -0.39 -16.56
C ASP A 190 7.09 -1.21 -16.59
N THR A 191 5.99 -0.56 -16.22
CA THR A 191 4.64 -1.12 -16.13
C THR A 191 3.66 -0.24 -16.90
N ASP A 192 2.74 -0.87 -17.63
CA ASP A 192 1.64 -0.17 -18.29
C ASP A 192 0.42 -0.03 -17.37
N LEU A 193 -0.38 1.01 -17.62
CA LEU A 193 -1.58 1.30 -16.84
C LEU A 193 -2.62 0.17 -16.88
N GLU A 194 -2.74 -0.56 -17.99
CA GLU A 194 -3.76 -1.61 -18.13
C GLU A 194 -3.45 -2.79 -17.20
N SER A 195 -2.22 -3.29 -17.21
CA SER A 195 -1.76 -4.35 -16.31
C SER A 195 -1.87 -3.96 -14.85
N LEU A 196 -1.51 -2.72 -14.49
CA LEU A 196 -1.68 -2.21 -13.13
C LEU A 196 -3.15 -2.12 -12.73
N THR A 197 -4.01 -1.64 -13.64
CA THR A 197 -5.46 -1.56 -13.41
C THR A 197 -6.03 -2.94 -13.11
N LYS A 198 -5.58 -4.00 -13.79
CA LYS A 198 -6.01 -5.38 -13.47
C LYS A 198 -5.70 -5.79 -12.04
N VAL A 199 -4.51 -5.47 -11.54
CA VAL A 199 -4.14 -5.79 -10.15
C VAL A 199 -4.97 -4.97 -9.15
N LEU A 200 -5.20 -3.69 -9.43
CA LEU A 200 -6.03 -2.84 -8.56
C LEU A 200 -7.51 -3.25 -8.61
N ASP A 201 -8.03 -3.60 -9.78
CA ASP A 201 -9.38 -4.14 -9.96
C ASP A 201 -9.57 -5.40 -9.12
N PHE A 202 -8.58 -6.31 -9.10
CA PHE A 202 -8.61 -7.48 -8.24
C PHE A 202 -8.66 -7.10 -6.75
N CYS A 203 -7.86 -6.12 -6.32
CA CYS A 203 -7.86 -5.63 -4.94
C CYS A 203 -9.19 -4.99 -4.54
N HIS A 204 -9.92 -4.36 -5.46
CA HIS A 204 -11.21 -3.73 -5.16
C HIS A 204 -12.40 -4.68 -5.29
N ASN A 205 -12.36 -5.59 -6.25
CA ASN A 205 -13.51 -6.42 -6.62
C ASN A 205 -13.44 -7.86 -6.07
N GLY A 206 -12.25 -8.32 -5.68
CA GLY A 206 -11.98 -9.73 -5.40
C GLY A 206 -11.95 -10.61 -6.65
N GLU A 207 -12.07 -10.03 -7.84
CA GLU A 207 -12.07 -10.78 -9.10
C GLU A 207 -11.41 -9.99 -10.22
N VAL A 208 -10.75 -10.70 -11.15
CA VAL A 208 -10.18 -10.09 -12.35
C VAL A 208 -10.15 -11.08 -13.51
N LYS A 209 -10.38 -10.56 -14.72
CA LYS A 209 -10.18 -11.30 -15.97
C LYS A 209 -8.81 -10.99 -16.56
N VAL A 210 -8.03 -12.03 -16.82
CA VAL A 210 -6.68 -11.97 -17.39
C VAL A 210 -6.58 -12.77 -18.67
N ILE A 211 -5.69 -12.36 -19.57
CA ILE A 211 -5.39 -13.06 -20.82
C ILE A 211 -3.94 -13.54 -20.75
N THR A 212 -3.68 -14.78 -21.17
CA THR A 212 -2.31 -15.32 -21.26
C THR A 212 -1.57 -14.87 -22.52
N PRO A 213 -0.25 -14.58 -22.44
CA PRO A 213 0.60 -14.62 -21.23
C PRO A 213 0.31 -13.44 -20.28
N CYS A 214 0.43 -13.66 -18.97
CA CYS A 214 0.05 -12.69 -17.93
C CYS A 214 1.23 -12.24 -17.05
N ALA A 215 2.45 -12.32 -17.59
CA ALA A 215 3.69 -12.00 -16.87
C ALA A 215 3.70 -10.61 -16.25
N ASP A 216 3.31 -9.56 -16.99
CA ASP A 216 3.31 -8.19 -16.44
C ASP A 216 2.37 -8.06 -15.23
N ILE A 217 1.17 -8.66 -15.28
CA ILE A 217 0.21 -8.65 -14.15
C ILE A 217 0.78 -9.44 -12.95
N ARG A 218 1.42 -10.58 -13.21
CA ARG A 218 2.07 -11.42 -12.20
C ARG A 218 3.21 -10.67 -11.50
N ASP A 219 4.05 -9.97 -12.25
CA ASP A 219 5.17 -9.18 -11.76
C ASP A 219 4.69 -8.02 -10.88
N ILE A 220 3.63 -7.33 -11.29
CA ILE A 220 3.00 -6.27 -10.48
C ILE A 220 2.42 -6.87 -9.19
N ALA A 221 1.67 -7.98 -9.28
CA ALA A 221 1.09 -8.64 -8.12
C ALA A 221 2.18 -9.07 -7.13
N LYS A 222 3.32 -9.58 -7.61
CA LYS A 222 4.49 -9.91 -6.78
C LYS A 222 5.11 -8.68 -6.14
N ALA A 223 5.30 -7.60 -6.90
CA ALA A 223 5.96 -6.39 -6.43
C ALA A 223 5.11 -5.63 -5.39
N LEU A 224 3.78 -5.67 -5.54
CA LEU A 224 2.82 -5.13 -4.59
C LEU A 224 2.46 -6.14 -3.47
N ASP A 225 3.01 -7.35 -3.51
CA ASP A 225 2.74 -8.45 -2.57
C ASP A 225 1.24 -8.79 -2.41
N VAL A 226 0.52 -8.83 -3.54
CA VAL A 226 -0.87 -9.31 -3.62
C VAL A 226 -0.82 -10.82 -3.82
N SER A 227 -0.59 -11.54 -2.73
CA SER A 227 -0.28 -12.98 -2.72
C SER A 227 -1.33 -13.84 -3.41
N GLU A 228 -2.62 -13.58 -3.16
CA GLU A 228 -3.74 -14.33 -3.74
C GLU A 228 -3.74 -14.27 -5.26
N LEU A 229 -3.49 -13.09 -5.83
CA LEU A 229 -3.40 -12.92 -7.27
C LEU A 229 -2.10 -13.55 -7.81
N HIS A 230 -0.96 -13.32 -7.15
CA HIS A 230 0.32 -13.84 -7.60
C HIS A 230 0.31 -15.38 -7.69
N VAL A 231 -0.19 -16.06 -6.66
CA VAL A 231 -0.31 -17.53 -6.61
C VAL A 231 -1.27 -18.06 -7.69
N ALA A 232 -2.40 -17.39 -7.90
CA ALA A 232 -3.35 -17.76 -8.94
C ALA A 232 -2.75 -17.64 -10.35
N LEU A 233 -1.99 -16.58 -10.62
CA LEU A 233 -1.35 -16.36 -11.93
C LEU A 233 -0.18 -17.34 -12.19
N ASN A 234 0.57 -17.72 -11.15
CA ASN A 234 1.61 -18.75 -11.26
C ASN A 234 1.04 -20.10 -11.72
N SER A 235 -0.17 -20.42 -11.27
CA SER A 235 -0.86 -21.66 -11.65
C SER A 235 -1.35 -21.64 -13.11
N ILE A 236 -1.52 -20.46 -13.72
CA ILE A 236 -2.01 -20.29 -15.10
C ILE A 236 -0.87 -20.36 -16.11
N ASP A 237 0.26 -19.68 -15.85
CA ASP A 237 1.37 -19.55 -16.81
C ASP A 237 2.48 -20.61 -16.63
N GLN A 238 2.35 -21.55 -15.68
CA GLN A 238 3.32 -22.64 -15.40
C GLN A 238 4.78 -22.18 -15.47
N GLU A 239 5.17 -21.27 -14.57
CA GLU A 239 6.54 -20.76 -14.57
C GLU A 239 7.57 -21.78 -14.04
N ALA A 240 8.80 -21.65 -14.51
CA ALA A 240 9.92 -22.49 -14.15
C ALA A 240 10.24 -22.41 -12.65
N GLU A 241 10.77 -23.51 -12.12
CA GLU A 241 11.27 -23.65 -10.74
C GLU A 241 12.16 -22.46 -10.34
N ILE A 242 12.05 -22.02 -9.07
CA ILE A 242 12.97 -21.05 -8.48
C ILE A 242 14.33 -21.73 -8.37
N ILE A 243 15.21 -21.46 -9.34
CA ILE A 243 16.60 -21.89 -9.26
C ILE A 243 17.33 -20.88 -8.36
N GLU A 244 17.88 -21.37 -7.24
CA GLU A 244 18.79 -20.56 -6.41
C GLU A 244 19.93 -20.03 -7.30
N LYS A 245 20.04 -18.70 -7.37
CA LYS A 245 21.09 -18.04 -8.13
C LYS A 245 22.35 -17.92 -7.25
N PRO A 246 23.55 -18.05 -7.82
CA PRO A 246 24.77 -17.75 -7.09
C PRO A 246 24.82 -16.28 -6.68
N ILE A 247 25.65 -15.95 -5.69
CA ILE A 247 25.86 -14.57 -5.24
C ILE A 247 27.15 -14.05 -5.85
N VAL A 248 27.11 -12.85 -6.43
CA VAL A 248 28.30 -12.13 -6.89
C VAL A 248 28.55 -10.95 -5.96
N HIS A 249 29.72 -10.94 -5.35
CA HIS A 249 30.24 -9.82 -4.60
C HIS A 249 30.92 -8.83 -5.54
N VAL A 250 30.48 -7.57 -5.47
CA VAL A 250 30.97 -6.46 -6.29
C VAL A 250 31.70 -5.50 -5.39
N ILE A 251 32.88 -5.04 -5.79
CA ILE A 251 33.69 -4.08 -5.01
C ILE A 251 34.22 -2.98 -5.94
N SER A 252 34.08 -1.73 -5.50
CA SER A 252 34.67 -0.56 -6.13
C SER A 252 36.02 -0.21 -5.50
N GLU A 253 36.91 0.38 -6.29
CA GLU A 253 38.18 0.96 -5.83
C GLU A 253 37.98 2.26 -5.01
N VAL A 254 36.78 2.85 -5.06
CA VAL A 254 36.48 4.12 -4.39
C VAL A 254 36.27 3.90 -2.88
N ALA A 255 37.38 3.92 -2.13
CA ALA A 255 37.46 3.48 -0.73
C ALA A 255 36.67 4.30 0.33
N ASN A 256 35.98 5.38 -0.06
CA ASN A 256 35.38 6.32 0.89
C ASN A 256 33.84 6.35 0.90
N GLN A 257 33.15 5.65 -0.01
CA GLN A 257 31.68 5.69 -0.08
C GLN A 257 31.03 5.18 1.20
N GLU A 258 31.41 4.00 1.68
CA GLU A 258 30.84 3.42 2.91
C GLU A 258 31.02 4.34 4.13
N LYS A 259 32.16 5.04 4.23
CA LYS A 259 32.39 6.02 5.31
C LYS A 259 31.61 7.31 5.15
N THR A 260 31.30 7.70 3.91
CA THR A 260 30.63 8.97 3.59
C THR A 260 29.11 8.83 3.63
N PHE A 261 28.57 7.78 3.00
CA PHE A 261 27.15 7.58 2.79
C PHE A 261 26.60 6.29 3.41
N GLY A 262 27.43 5.33 3.80
CA GLY A 262 26.98 4.00 4.23
C GLY A 262 26.01 4.01 5.42
N SER A 263 26.11 5.00 6.31
CA SER A 263 25.19 5.16 7.45
C SER A 263 23.84 5.80 7.09
N PHE A 264 23.70 6.36 5.89
CA PHE A 264 22.48 7.08 5.48
C PHE A 264 21.44 6.14 4.85
N VAL A 265 21.85 5.18 4.01
CA VAL A 265 20.92 4.23 3.38
C VAL A 265 20.14 3.45 4.43
N GLY A 266 18.82 3.33 4.25
CA GLY A 266 17.94 2.63 5.20
C GLY A 266 17.73 3.32 6.55
N SER A 267 18.56 4.29 6.92
CA SER A 267 18.45 4.99 8.22
C SER A 267 17.23 5.90 8.33
N GLY A 268 16.67 6.33 7.19
CA GLY A 268 15.61 7.33 7.11
C GLY A 268 16.07 8.77 7.30
N PHE A 269 17.32 9.04 7.68
CA PHE A 269 17.83 10.41 7.84
C PHE A 269 17.92 11.12 6.50
N PHE A 270 17.18 12.22 6.31
CA PHE A 270 17.13 13.00 5.07
C PHE A 270 16.60 12.24 3.84
N SER A 271 16.03 11.05 4.03
CA SER A 271 15.51 10.25 2.93
C SER A 271 14.28 10.92 2.31
N ASP A 272 14.32 11.13 1.00
CA ASP A 272 13.30 11.82 0.19
C ASP A 272 12.66 10.90 -0.85
N ILE A 273 13.00 9.61 -0.80
CA ILE A 273 12.43 8.58 -1.65
C ILE A 273 12.47 7.21 -0.96
N ILE A 274 11.43 6.42 -1.18
CA ILE A 274 11.42 5.00 -0.87
C ILE A 274 11.55 4.24 -2.20
N ILE A 275 12.44 3.25 -2.26
CA ILE A 275 12.58 2.39 -3.44
C ILE A 275 12.08 1.01 -3.06
N SER A 276 11.11 0.52 -3.82
CA SER A 276 10.39 -0.74 -3.60
C SER A 276 10.65 -1.71 -4.75
N ALA A 277 10.95 -2.96 -4.42
CA ALA A 277 11.08 -4.06 -5.38
C ALA A 277 10.82 -5.39 -4.69
N GLY A 278 10.06 -6.30 -5.32
CA GLY A 278 9.82 -7.66 -4.83
C GLY A 278 9.28 -7.75 -3.39
N GLY A 279 8.28 -6.93 -3.04
CA GLY A 279 7.65 -6.95 -1.72
C GLY A 279 8.52 -6.43 -0.56
N LYS A 280 9.60 -5.70 -0.87
CA LYS A 280 10.49 -5.07 0.11
C LYS A 280 10.84 -3.66 -0.36
N TYR A 281 11.17 -2.77 0.58
CA TYR A 281 11.58 -1.41 0.27
C TYR A 281 12.80 -0.95 1.07
N VAL A 282 13.44 0.12 0.59
CA VAL A 282 14.53 0.81 1.27
C VAL A 282 14.35 2.32 1.16
N LYS A 283 14.61 3.05 2.26
CA LYS A 283 14.68 4.51 2.27
C LYS A 283 16.02 4.98 1.70
N ALA A 284 15.97 5.94 0.78
CA ALA A 284 17.14 6.42 0.07
C ALA A 284 17.06 7.93 -0.20
N HIS A 285 18.08 8.43 -0.92
CA HIS A 285 18.29 9.84 -1.22
C HIS A 285 18.42 10.02 -2.72
N ARG A 286 17.53 10.82 -3.31
CA ARG A 286 17.54 11.12 -4.74
C ARG A 286 18.88 11.71 -5.19
N VAL A 287 19.45 12.60 -4.38
CA VAL A 287 20.72 13.27 -4.70
C VAL A 287 21.89 12.30 -4.78
N ILE A 288 22.01 11.37 -3.82
CA ILE A 288 23.10 10.39 -3.80
C ILE A 288 22.94 9.44 -4.98
N LEU A 289 21.74 8.88 -5.18
CA LEU A 289 21.47 7.97 -6.29
C LEU A 289 21.73 8.62 -7.66
N SER A 290 21.25 9.85 -7.87
CA SER A 290 21.45 10.58 -9.14
C SER A 290 22.92 10.90 -9.42
N SER A 291 23.76 11.03 -8.38
CA SER A 291 25.19 11.36 -8.53
C SER A 291 25.98 10.22 -9.17
N PHE A 292 25.50 8.98 -9.04
CA PHE A 292 26.17 7.78 -9.57
C PHE A 292 25.31 7.02 -10.59
N SER A 293 24.05 7.44 -10.80
CA SER A 293 23.10 6.82 -11.72
C SER A 293 22.35 7.88 -12.53
N PRO A 294 22.76 8.11 -13.80
CA PRO A 294 22.02 8.98 -14.71
C PRO A 294 20.57 8.51 -14.90
N LYS A 295 20.34 7.18 -14.90
CA LYS A 295 19.02 6.57 -15.02
C LYS A 295 18.10 6.98 -13.87
N PHE A 296 18.56 6.88 -12.62
CA PHE A 296 17.80 7.41 -11.47
C PHE A 296 17.55 8.91 -11.60
N GLY A 297 18.56 9.68 -12.04
CA GLY A 297 18.40 11.11 -12.31
C GLY A 297 17.26 11.43 -13.28
N GLU A 298 17.18 10.71 -14.41
CA GLU A 298 16.10 10.87 -15.40
C GLU A 298 14.72 10.42 -14.89
N ILE A 299 14.68 9.39 -14.04
CA ILE A 299 13.45 8.98 -13.37
C ILE A 299 12.98 10.08 -12.41
N PHE A 300 13.86 10.55 -11.52
CA PHE A 300 13.48 11.51 -10.48
C PHE A 300 13.10 12.89 -11.03
N LYS A 301 13.65 13.31 -12.17
CA LYS A 301 13.22 14.52 -12.87
C LYS A 301 11.73 14.52 -13.23
N LYS A 302 11.13 13.33 -13.42
CA LYS A 302 9.71 13.18 -13.75
C LYS A 302 8.81 13.12 -12.51
N ILE A 303 9.39 12.93 -11.33
CA ILE A 303 8.67 12.78 -10.06
C ILE A 303 8.59 14.14 -9.37
N SER A 304 7.44 14.81 -9.52
CA SER A 304 7.19 16.12 -8.88
C SER A 304 6.88 16.03 -7.39
N ALA A 305 6.44 14.85 -6.92
CA ALA A 305 6.13 14.63 -5.50
C ALA A 305 7.42 14.69 -4.67
N ARG A 306 7.37 15.39 -3.53
CA ARG A 306 8.51 15.51 -2.60
C ARG A 306 8.84 14.16 -1.97
N GLU A 307 7.80 13.49 -1.47
CA GLU A 307 7.88 12.14 -0.96
C GLU A 307 7.20 11.23 -1.98
N ALA A 308 7.95 10.28 -2.50
CA ALA A 308 7.46 9.34 -3.48
C ALA A 308 8.01 7.96 -3.17
N VAL A 309 7.27 6.94 -3.58
CA VAL A 309 7.78 5.57 -3.63
C VAL A 309 8.02 5.22 -5.08
N LEU A 310 9.24 4.84 -5.42
CA LEU A 310 9.59 4.29 -6.72
C LEU A 310 9.48 2.77 -6.66
N PHE A 311 8.58 2.21 -7.45
CA PHE A 311 8.24 0.78 -7.46
C PHE A 311 8.78 0.10 -8.72
N PHE A 312 9.64 -0.89 -8.54
CA PHE A 312 10.12 -1.77 -9.58
C PHE A 312 9.31 -3.06 -9.60
N THR A 313 8.71 -3.36 -10.74
CA THR A 313 7.90 -4.58 -10.92
C THR A 313 8.70 -5.72 -11.54
N LYS A 314 9.71 -5.39 -12.36
CA LYS A 314 10.50 -6.37 -13.13
C LYS A 314 11.84 -6.74 -12.51
N ASN A 315 12.23 -6.07 -11.43
CA ASN A 315 13.48 -6.34 -10.73
C ASN A 315 13.23 -7.01 -9.38
N THR A 316 14.15 -7.87 -8.97
CA THR A 316 14.12 -8.44 -7.63
C THR A 316 14.57 -7.41 -6.59
N HIS A 317 14.23 -7.65 -5.33
CA HIS A 317 14.77 -6.84 -4.24
C HIS A 317 16.29 -6.91 -4.17
N SER A 318 16.89 -8.10 -4.37
CA SER A 318 18.34 -8.31 -4.34
C SER A 318 19.06 -7.48 -5.41
N GLU A 319 18.50 -7.43 -6.63
CA GLU A 319 19.05 -6.62 -7.73
C GLU A 319 19.05 -5.13 -7.41
N ILE A 320 17.90 -4.56 -7.02
CA ILE A 320 17.77 -3.12 -6.75
C ILE A 320 18.53 -2.72 -5.49
N LEU A 321 18.43 -3.51 -4.42
CA LEU A 321 19.19 -3.26 -3.20
C LEU A 321 20.69 -3.36 -3.47
N GLY A 322 21.12 -4.32 -4.30
CA GLY A 322 22.50 -4.45 -4.73
C GLY A 322 23.04 -3.22 -5.44
N VAL A 323 22.27 -2.65 -6.38
CA VAL A 323 22.61 -1.38 -7.04
C VAL A 323 22.71 -0.24 -6.03
N ILE A 324 21.76 -0.13 -5.11
CA ILE A 324 21.74 0.92 -4.08
C ILE A 324 22.92 0.76 -3.13
N ASP A 325 23.17 -0.43 -2.62
CA ASP A 325 24.29 -0.72 -1.73
C ASP A 325 25.62 -0.43 -2.41
N TYR A 326 25.77 -0.77 -3.69
CA TYR A 326 26.96 -0.43 -4.43
C TYR A 326 27.17 1.09 -4.53
N ILE A 327 26.10 1.87 -4.78
CA ILE A 327 26.17 3.34 -4.81
C ILE A 327 26.56 3.94 -3.44
N TYR A 328 26.04 3.40 -2.34
CA TYR A 328 26.24 3.96 -1.00
C TYR A 328 27.50 3.46 -0.30
N LYS A 329 27.91 2.23 -0.59
CA LYS A 329 28.96 1.52 0.15
C LYS A 329 30.17 1.21 -0.73
N GLY A 330 30.06 1.31 -2.05
CA GLY A 330 31.09 0.87 -2.99
C GLY A 330 31.22 -0.65 -3.03
N ARG A 331 30.29 -1.38 -2.43
CA ARG A 331 30.25 -2.84 -2.42
C ARG A 331 28.83 -3.36 -2.32
N ALA A 332 28.57 -4.49 -2.94
CA ALA A 332 27.27 -5.15 -2.92
C ALA A 332 27.41 -6.67 -3.04
N ALA A 333 26.39 -7.38 -2.58
CA ALA A 333 26.19 -8.79 -2.84
C ALA A 333 24.90 -8.93 -3.65
N ILE A 334 24.97 -9.50 -4.86
CA ILE A 334 23.86 -9.52 -5.81
C ILE A 334 23.66 -10.94 -6.32
N GLU A 335 22.41 -11.42 -6.28
CA GLU A 335 22.04 -12.72 -6.84
C GLU A 335 22.09 -12.70 -8.38
N GLY A 336 22.84 -13.63 -8.98
CA GLY A 336 22.99 -13.76 -10.43
C GLY A 336 24.38 -14.25 -10.82
N THR A 337 24.59 -14.47 -12.12
CA THR A 337 25.92 -14.72 -12.69
C THR A 337 26.72 -13.43 -12.82
N GLU A 338 28.05 -13.52 -12.91
CA GLU A 338 28.90 -12.35 -13.15
C GLU A 338 28.42 -11.52 -14.36
N THR A 339 28.02 -12.17 -15.45
CA THR A 339 27.50 -11.51 -16.65
C THR A 339 26.20 -10.75 -16.38
N GLN A 340 25.27 -11.35 -15.64
CA GLN A 340 24.00 -10.70 -15.27
C GLN A 340 24.24 -9.49 -14.37
N VAL A 341 25.11 -9.63 -13.36
CA VAL A 341 25.43 -8.55 -12.44
C VAL A 341 26.17 -7.41 -13.16
N ARG A 342 27.11 -7.72 -14.05
CA ARG A 342 27.81 -6.71 -14.86
C ARG A 342 26.84 -5.94 -15.76
N ALA A 343 25.87 -6.63 -16.38
CA ALA A 343 24.85 -5.99 -17.20
C ALA A 343 23.95 -5.06 -16.36
N LEU A 344 23.48 -5.52 -15.19
CA LEU A 344 22.70 -4.73 -14.25
C LEU A 344 23.45 -3.46 -13.82
N LEU A 345 24.71 -3.59 -13.40
CA LEU A 345 25.49 -2.42 -12.97
C LEU A 345 25.74 -1.45 -14.12
N SER A 346 26.01 -1.94 -15.33
CA SER A 346 26.23 -1.09 -16.51
C SER A 346 24.97 -0.34 -16.94
N GLU A 347 23.79 -0.90 -16.67
CA GLU A 347 22.51 -0.26 -16.94
C GLU A 347 22.21 0.87 -15.95
N TRP A 348 22.54 0.65 -14.67
CA TRP A 348 22.13 1.52 -13.59
C TRP A 348 23.19 2.52 -13.16
N ILE A 349 24.47 2.20 -13.27
CA ILE A 349 25.57 2.99 -12.70
C ILE A 349 26.42 3.59 -13.81
N ALA A 350 26.76 4.87 -13.63
CA ALA A 350 27.82 5.53 -14.38
C ALA A 350 29.18 4.96 -13.93
N LEU A 351 29.65 3.91 -14.63
CA LEU A 351 30.88 3.18 -14.26
C LEU A 351 32.16 4.02 -14.38
N ASP A 352 32.11 5.16 -15.07
CA ASP A 352 33.17 6.17 -15.08
C ASP A 352 33.26 6.93 -13.74
N LEU A 353 32.14 7.09 -13.03
CA LEU A 353 32.08 7.72 -11.70
C LEU A 353 32.27 6.71 -10.58
N LEU A 354 31.83 5.46 -10.78
CA LEU A 354 31.93 4.40 -9.79
C LEU A 354 32.35 3.05 -10.41
N PRO A 355 33.65 2.88 -10.72
CA PRO A 355 34.14 1.72 -11.45
C PRO A 355 34.09 0.46 -10.59
N VAL A 356 33.77 -0.66 -11.25
CA VAL A 356 33.84 -2.01 -10.67
C VAL A 356 35.29 -2.48 -10.75
N SER A 357 35.90 -2.72 -9.59
CA SER A 357 37.28 -3.20 -9.48
C SER A 357 37.38 -4.72 -9.38
N GLN A 358 36.43 -5.35 -8.66
CA GLN A 358 36.37 -6.79 -8.46
C GLN A 358 34.93 -7.29 -8.58
N LEU A 359 34.80 -8.46 -9.21
CA LEU A 359 33.61 -9.29 -9.21
C LEU A 359 34.03 -10.69 -8.74
N ILE A 360 33.43 -11.15 -7.65
CA ILE A 360 33.76 -12.44 -7.03
C ILE A 360 32.46 -13.23 -6.94
N GLN A 361 32.33 -14.28 -7.75
CA GLN A 361 31.18 -15.18 -7.68
C GLN A 361 31.42 -16.25 -6.61
N ASP A 362 30.54 -16.33 -5.62
CA ASP A 362 30.54 -17.40 -4.64
C ASP A 362 29.74 -18.59 -5.19
N GLU A 363 30.42 -19.71 -5.42
CA GLU A 363 29.81 -20.95 -5.91
C GLU A 363 29.21 -21.81 -4.78
N ASN A 364 29.43 -21.45 -3.50
CA ASN A 364 28.93 -22.20 -2.35
C ASN A 364 27.65 -21.60 -1.76
N VAL A 365 26.48 -22.03 -2.23
CA VAL A 365 25.19 -21.73 -1.56
C VAL A 365 24.96 -22.64 -0.33
N SER A 366 25.88 -23.57 -0.03
CA SER A 366 25.76 -24.48 1.11
C SER A 366 26.47 -23.98 2.38
N GLY A 367 25.70 -23.29 3.22
CA GLY A 367 25.86 -23.31 4.68
C GLY A 367 26.90 -22.35 5.28
N LEU A 368 26.40 -21.22 5.80
CA LEU A 368 26.91 -20.56 7.01
C LEU A 368 25.72 -19.90 7.74
N PRO A 369 25.75 -19.84 9.08
CA PRO A 369 24.56 -19.61 9.89
C PRO A 369 24.07 -18.16 9.73
N LEU A 370 22.74 -18.02 9.76
CA LEU A 370 22.05 -16.75 9.96
C LEU A 370 22.64 -16.05 11.19
N ILE A 371 23.57 -15.13 10.95
CA ILE A 371 23.94 -14.14 11.96
C ILE A 371 22.77 -13.18 11.99
N GLY A 372 22.00 -13.27 13.07
CA GLY A 372 20.85 -12.41 13.34
C GLY A 372 21.20 -10.94 13.13
N GLY A 373 20.44 -10.32 12.25
CA GLY A 373 20.33 -8.88 12.11
C GLY A 373 18.84 -8.59 12.03
N GLU A 374 18.34 -7.92 13.06
CA GLU A 374 16.94 -7.55 13.26
C GLU A 374 16.29 -6.97 12.01
N ALA A 375 15.00 -7.25 11.85
CA ALA A 375 14.11 -6.49 10.98
C ALA A 375 14.30 -4.99 11.25
N ARG A 376 14.66 -4.24 10.21
CA ARG A 376 14.48 -2.79 10.13
C ARG A 376 14.12 -2.40 8.71
#